data_AF-A0A6F8UV08-F1
#
_entry.id   AF-A0A6F8UV08-F1
#
_cell.length_a   1.000
_cell.length_b   1.000
_cell.length_c   1.000
_cell.angle_alpha   90.00
_cell.angle_beta   90.00
_cell.angle_gamma   90.00
#
_symmetry.space_group_name_H-M   'P 1'
#
loop_
_entity.id
_entity.type
_entity.pdbx_description
1 polymer ?
#
loop_
_entity_poly.entity_id
_entity_poly.type
_entity_poly.pdbx_seq_one_letter_code
_entity_poly.pdbx_strand_id
1 'polypeptide(L)' 'MLRLVEREGAMAEKPKKEHKNREGKQSLTVWMTPEVVKLAKIGALLDDSTIEQFVELALRAEIVKRGLKL' A
#
# COMPACT_ATOMS: atom_id res chain seq x y z
N MET A 1 -0.85 -2.76 8.40
CA MET A 1 -1.41 -1.42 8.09
C MET A 1 -0.41 -0.69 7.21
N LEU A 2 -0.83 -0.37 6.00
CA LEU A 2 0.00 0.27 4.99
C LEU A 2 -0.19 1.79 5.03
N ARG A 3 0.90 2.54 4.86
CA ARG A 3 0.85 3.98 4.64
C ARG A 3 1.09 4.25 3.17
N LEU A 4 0.13 4.88 2.52
CA LEU A 4 0.21 5.24 1.12
C LEU A 4 0.83 6.62 0.97
N VAL A 5 1.82 6.74 0.10
CA VAL A 5 2.43 8.02 -0.25
C VAL A 5 2.43 8.14 -1.77
N GLU A 6 1.68 9.12 -2.27
CA GLU A 6 1.63 9.50 -3.68
C GLU A 6 2.94 10.23 -4.02
N ARG A 7 3.80 9.62 -4.84
CA ARG A 7 5.01 10.28 -5.38
C ARG A 7 4.80 10.55 -6.86
N GLU A 8 4.82 11.82 -7.26
CA GLU A 8 4.97 12.21 -8.66
C GLU A 8 6.42 12.00 -9.11
N GLY A 9 6.64 11.18 -10.13
CA GLY A 9 7.92 11.12 -10.85
C GLY A 9 9.05 10.35 -10.17
N ALA A 10 9.89 9.73 -10.99
CA ALA A 10 10.91 8.76 -10.61
C ALA A 10 12.00 9.35 -9.69
N MET A 11 12.12 8.84 -8.46
CA MET A 11 13.40 8.72 -7.74
C MET A 11 13.30 7.73 -6.57
N ALA A 12 14.16 6.72 -6.61
CA ALA A 12 14.27 5.68 -5.60
C ALA A 12 15.06 6.16 -4.38
N GLU A 13 14.44 6.98 -3.53
CA GLU A 13 14.83 6.97 -2.11
C GLU A 13 14.07 5.84 -1.42
N LYS A 14 14.80 4.74 -1.16
CA LYS A 14 14.35 3.63 -0.31
C LYS A 14 13.84 4.21 1.02
N PRO A 15 12.60 3.92 1.44
CA PRO A 15 12.12 4.31 2.76
C PRO A 15 12.83 3.42 3.80
N LYS A 16 13.88 3.94 4.45
CA LYS A 16 14.36 3.37 5.70
C LYS A 16 13.49 3.92 6.82
N LYS A 17 12.56 3.10 7.34
CA LYS A 17 12.16 2.99 8.76
C LYS A 17 10.86 2.19 8.86
N GLU A 18 10.96 0.97 9.40
CA GLU A 18 9.81 0.26 9.97
C GLU A 18 9.27 1.08 11.15
N HIS A 19 8.06 1.62 11.01
CA HIS A 19 7.32 2.19 12.13
C HIS A 19 6.35 1.14 12.65
N LYS A 20 6.22 0.97 13.97
CA LYS A 20 5.15 0.15 14.57
C LYS A 20 3.91 1.02 14.76
N ASN A 21 2.74 0.51 14.39
CA ASN A 21 1.46 1.18 14.63
C ASN A 21 1.00 0.98 16.09
N ARG A 22 -0.09 1.65 16.51
CA ARG A 22 -0.65 1.56 17.87
C ARG A 22 -1.13 0.15 18.28
N GLU A 23 -1.27 -0.79 17.33
CA GLU A 23 -1.55 -2.21 17.60
C GLU A 23 -0.27 -3.06 17.71
N GLY A 24 0.92 -2.46 17.64
CA GLY A 24 2.20 -3.17 17.66
C GLY A 24 2.57 -3.86 16.34
N LYS A 25 1.77 -3.73 15.28
CA LYS A 25 2.03 -4.29 13.96
C LYS A 25 2.98 -3.39 13.16
N GLN A 26 3.86 -4.00 12.36
CA GLN A 26 4.72 -3.27 11.44
C GLN A 26 3.85 -2.49 10.44
N SER A 27 4.12 -1.19 10.32
CA SER A 27 3.57 -0.33 9.28
C SER A 27 4.61 -0.16 8.18
N LEU A 28 4.19 -0.43 6.95
CA LEU A 28 5.03 -0.34 5.76
C LEU A 28 4.57 0.87 4.95
N THR A 29 5.51 1.73 4.55
CA THR A 29 5.26 2.79 3.59
C THR A 29 5.40 2.24 2.18
N VAL A 30 4.33 2.28 1.40
CA VAL A 30 4.32 1.82 0.01
C VAL A 30 4.34 3.02 -0.92
N TRP A 31 5.31 3.04 -1.83
CA TRP A 31 5.41 4.06 -2.88
C TRP A 31 4.65 3.59 -4.10
N MET A 32 3.80 4.46 -4.62
CA MET A 32 2.98 4.18 -5.80
C MET A 32 3.07 5.39 -6.74
N THR A 33 3.04 5.13 -8.04
CA THR A 33 2.96 6.21 -9.03
C THR A 33 1.58 6.88 -8.95
N PRO A 34 1.44 8.14 -9.39
CA PRO A 34 0.17 8.88 -9.27
C PRO A 34 -0.98 8.19 -10.00
N GLU A 35 -0.69 7.52 -11.11
CA GLU A 35 -1.67 6.74 -11.87
C GLU A 35 -2.22 5.57 -11.04
N VAL A 36 -1.34 4.82 -10.37
CA VAL A 36 -1.76 3.69 -9.52
C VAL A 36 -2.50 4.20 -8.28
N VAL A 37 -2.13 5.37 -7.74
CA VAL A 37 -2.89 6.01 -6.66
C VAL A 37 -4.30 6.41 -7.12
N LYS A 38 -4.45 6.97 -8.33
CA LYS A 38 -5.77 7.27 -8.91
C LYS A 38 -6.61 6.01 -9.08
N LEU A 39 -6.03 4.93 -9.61
CA LEU A 39 -6.74 3.66 -9.76
C LEU A 39 -7.13 3.05 -8.40
N ALA A 40 -6.25 3.11 -7.41
CA ALA A 40 -6.54 2.65 -6.05
C ALA A 40 -7.66 3.47 -5.38
N LYS A 41 -7.71 4.79 -5.60
CA LYS A 41 -8.81 5.66 -5.16
C LYS A 41 -10.15 5.22 -5.75
N ILE A 42 -10.19 4.94 -7.04
CA ILE A 42 -11.41 4.45 -7.72
C ILE A 42 -11.81 3.08 -7.19
N GLY A 43 -10.86 2.14 -7.06
CA GLY A 43 -11.12 0.80 -6.56
C GLY A 43 -11.67 0.81 -5.13
N ALA A 44 -11.08 1.63 -4.25
CA ALA A 44 -11.53 1.79 -2.87
C ALA A 44 -12.96 2.36 -2.78
N LEU A 45 -13.30 3.33 -3.64
CA LEU A 45 -14.67 3.86 -3.74
C LEU A 45 -15.69 2.81 -4.18
N LEU A 46 -15.33 1.91 -5.11
CA LEU A 46 -16.20 0.83 -5.57
C LEU A 46 -16.39 -0.27 -4.52
N ASP A 47 -15.38 -0.47 -3.67
CA ASP A 47 -15.34 -1.50 -2.62
C ASP A 47 -15.86 -0.99 -1.25
N ASP A 48 -16.30 0.27 -1.18
CA ASP A 48 -16.71 0.96 0.06
C ASP A 48 -15.66 0.84 1.19
N SER A 49 -14.38 0.94 0.80
CA SER A 49 -13.24 0.78 1.70
C SER A 49 -12.28 1.96 1.62
N THR A 50 -11.35 2.08 2.59
CA THR A 50 -10.30 3.09 2.46
C THR A 50 -9.25 2.65 1.45
N ILE A 51 -8.52 3.61 0.86
CA ILE A 51 -7.47 3.32 -0.11
C ILE A 51 -6.41 2.39 0.51
N GLU A 52 -6.08 2.58 1.80
CA GLU A 52 -5.14 1.72 2.52
C GLU A 52 -5.65 0.28 2.64
N GLN A 53 -6.94 0.09 2.94
CA GLN A 53 -7.55 -1.24 3.05
C GLN A 53 -7.61 -1.94 1.70
N PHE A 54 -8.03 -1.23 0.65
CA PHE A 54 -8.08 -1.73 -0.71
C PHE A 54 -6.70 -2.18 -1.20
N VAL A 55 -5.67 -1.34 -0.99
CA VAL A 55 -4.29 -1.67 -1.37
C VAL A 55 -3.73 -2.81 -0.50
N GLU A 56 -4.05 -2.87 0.80
CA GLU A 56 -3.65 -3.98 1.66
C GLU A 56 -4.26 -5.31 1.21
N LEU A 57 -5.53 -5.32 0.82
CA LEU A 57 -6.21 -6.48 0.26
C LEU A 57 -5.56 -6.93 -1.06
N ALA A 58 -5.32 -5.98 -1.98
CA ALA A 58 -4.68 -6.25 -3.27
C ALA A 58 -3.27 -6.84 -3.11
N LEU A 59 -2.47 -6.29 -2.20
CA LEU A 59 -1.12 -6.80 -1.93
C LEU A 59 -1.14 -8.18 -1.28
N ARG A 60 -2.05 -8.44 -0.34
CA ARG A 60 -2.22 -9.77 0.25
C ARG A 60 -2.57 -10.81 -0.82
N ALA A 61 -3.51 -10.49 -1.70
CA ALA A 61 -3.91 -11.37 -2.79
C ALA A 61 -2.74 -11.69 -3.74
N GLU A 62 -1.96 -10.68 -4.12
CA GLU A 62 -0.80 -10.87 -5.01
C GLU A 62 0.33 -11.69 -4.34
N ILE A 63 0.56 -11.50 -3.04
CA ILE A 63 1.56 -12.25 -2.27
C ILE A 63 1.18 -13.73 -2.16
N VAL A 64 -0.09 -14.03 -1.88
CA VAL A 64 -0.62 -15.40 -1.89
C VAL A 64 -0.49 -16.00 -3.29
N LYS A 65 -0.86 -15.27 -4.35
CA LYS A 65 -0.76 -15.73 -5.73
C LYS A 65 0.68 -16.06 -6.13
N ARG A 66 1.66 -15.33 -5.60
CA ARG A 66 3.10 -15.59 -5.82
C ARG A 66 3.72 -16.61 -4.86
N GLY A 67 2.94 -17.15 -3.91
CA GLY A 67 3.44 -18.07 -2.90
C GLY A 67 4.45 -17.45 -1.93
N LEU A 68 4.44 -16.12 -1.79
CA LEU A 68 5.35 -15.38 -0.90
C LEU A 68 4.72 -15.29 0.51
N LYS A 69 5.56 -15.24 1.54
CA LYS A 69 5.11 -14.98 2.92
C LYS A 69 5.36 -13.51 3.26
N LEU A 70 4.35 -12.87 3.83
CA LEU A 70 4.41 -11.53 4.43
C LEU A 70 5.06 -11.58 5.82
#